data_AF-A0AAF0RRX0-F1
#
_entry.id   AF-A0AAF0RRX0-F1
#
_cell.length_a   1.000
_cell.length_b   1.000
_cell.length_c   1.000
_cell.angle_alpha   90.00
_cell.angle_beta   90.00
_cell.angle_gamma   90.00
#
_symmetry.space_group_name_H-M   'P 1'
#
loop_
_entity.id
_entity.type
_entity.pdbx_description
1 polymer ?
#
loop_
_entity_poly.entity_id
_entity_poly.type
_entity_poly.pdbx_seq_one_letter_code
_entity_poly.pdbx_strand_id
1 'polypeptide(L)'
;MAEPVDAWWRRRQWSRGVAVPYAVGEFRADWASYPVLIRQYHPEWNHGVVLTQVPPVAEVLLTWECDVGHVFVATPAEQRSRPGRERRRSVWCPECAVQAQPQRWPVLPEDWPEGVPVPQRVVRVAGRQTLPAAPARGVPAGAVASSRARSRRPDAGAPRRPTQPVPRTICAKTPRLPSGESFTSVCAPATASAVEAELRAALSERFEFTFDHSAIRLDRPFFDHVEAWPDIILPELRVAIEYDSTGRHGLEHVGPRQETDRRKDRAVRGVGWEVVRIRTGRLPALGPYDLEVSGISGRTIERLTDTLREIRGALFVDAYAR
;
A
#
# COMPACT_ATOMS: atom_id res chain seq x y z
N MET A 1 0.27 -24.26 31.23
CA MET A 1 -0.59 -23.07 31.10
C MET A 1 0.21 -22.06 30.28
N ALA A 2 -0.38 -21.49 29.22
CA ALA A 2 0.32 -20.52 28.40
C ALA A 2 0.65 -19.26 29.21
N GLU A 3 1.88 -18.78 29.08
CA GLU A 3 2.37 -17.62 29.82
C GLU A 3 2.95 -16.56 28.85
N PRO A 4 3.01 -15.28 29.24
CA PRO A 4 3.68 -14.25 28.47
C PRO A 4 5.14 -14.59 28.15
N VAL A 5 5.63 -14.16 26.98
CA VAL A 5 6.96 -14.52 26.47
C VAL A 5 8.12 -14.17 27.41
N ASP A 6 8.02 -13.10 28.18
CA ASP A 6 9.02 -12.69 29.16
C ASP A 6 9.08 -13.64 30.38
N ALA A 7 7.92 -14.07 30.89
CA ALA A 7 7.81 -15.05 31.97
C ALA A 7 8.29 -16.42 31.51
N TRP A 8 7.90 -16.82 30.30
CA TRP A 8 8.35 -18.05 29.67
C TRP A 8 9.87 -18.07 29.51
N TRP A 9 10.47 -17.00 28.99
CA TRP A 9 11.91 -16.92 28.80
C TRP A 9 12.67 -17.00 30.13
N ARG A 10 12.24 -16.26 31.15
CA ARG A 10 12.83 -16.31 32.50
C ARG A 10 12.76 -17.70 33.12
N ARG A 11 11.63 -18.39 32.99
CA ARG A 11 11.48 -19.77 33.47
C ARG A 11 12.42 -20.73 32.73
N ARG A 12 12.66 -20.53 31.44
CA ARG A 12 13.61 -21.32 30.65
C ARG A 12 15.06 -21.03 31.03
N GLN A 13 15.39 -19.78 31.35
CA GLN A 13 16.71 -19.41 31.91
C GLN A 13 16.97 -20.11 33.23
N TRP A 14 16.00 -20.06 34.15
CA TRP A 14 16.09 -20.73 35.44
C TRP A 14 16.23 -22.24 35.30
N SER A 15 15.36 -22.88 34.52
CA SER A 15 15.36 -24.35 34.36
C SER A 15 16.57 -24.92 33.62
N ARG A 16 17.15 -24.18 32.67
CA ARG A 16 18.36 -24.60 31.95
C ARG A 16 19.67 -24.08 32.57
N GLY A 17 19.59 -23.17 33.55
CA GLY A 17 20.77 -22.58 34.20
C GLY A 17 21.64 -21.71 33.28
N VAL A 18 21.08 -21.18 32.18
CA VAL A 18 21.81 -20.38 31.18
C VAL A 18 21.04 -19.13 30.80
N ALA A 19 21.75 -18.04 30.51
CA ALA A 19 21.14 -16.76 30.12
C ALA A 19 20.41 -16.81 28.77
N VAL A 20 20.85 -17.69 27.86
CA VAL A 20 20.21 -17.91 26.56
C VAL A 20 19.79 -19.39 26.50
N PRO A 21 18.55 -19.72 26.87
CA PRO A 21 18.09 -21.11 26.97
C PRO A 21 18.07 -21.83 25.63
N TYR A 22 17.80 -21.10 24.55
CA TYR A 22 17.74 -21.62 23.19
C TYR A 22 18.54 -20.73 22.24
N ALA A 23 19.39 -21.33 21.42
CA ALA A 23 20.21 -20.59 20.47
C ALA A 23 19.37 -20.04 19.31
N VAL A 24 19.75 -18.88 18.75
CA VAL A 24 19.10 -18.36 17.54
C VAL A 24 19.28 -19.38 16.40
N GLY A 25 18.18 -19.87 15.86
CA GLY A 25 18.17 -20.90 14.82
C GLY A 25 17.93 -22.33 15.32
N GLU A 26 17.88 -22.58 16.63
CA GLU A 26 17.71 -23.93 17.21
C GLU A 26 16.49 -24.66 16.64
N PHE A 27 15.34 -23.98 16.50
CA PHE A 27 14.11 -24.53 15.95
C PHE A 27 13.85 -24.12 14.49
N ARG A 28 14.87 -23.69 13.73
CA ARG A 28 14.71 -23.24 12.34
C ARG A 28 14.06 -24.32 11.46
N ALA A 29 14.46 -25.58 11.64
CA ALA A 29 13.92 -26.69 10.87
C ALA A 29 12.42 -26.92 11.17
N ASP A 30 12.02 -26.81 12.43
CA ASP A 30 10.62 -27.02 12.82
C ASP A 30 9.69 -25.92 12.28
N TRP A 31 10.21 -24.70 12.14
CA TRP A 31 9.47 -23.57 11.56
C TRP A 31 9.48 -23.54 10.02
N ALA A 32 10.33 -24.34 9.34
CA ALA A 32 10.47 -24.31 7.90
C ALA A 32 9.17 -24.65 7.14
N SER A 33 8.30 -25.46 7.74
CA SER A 33 6.98 -25.82 7.20
C SER A 33 5.95 -24.69 7.27
N TYR A 34 6.26 -23.58 7.95
CA TYR A 34 5.36 -22.48 8.23
C TYR A 34 5.95 -21.11 7.81
N PRO A 35 6.37 -20.93 6.54
CA PRO A 35 7.07 -19.72 6.09
C PRO A 35 6.25 -18.44 6.26
N VAL A 36 4.92 -18.55 6.23
CA VAL A 36 4.03 -17.40 6.46
C VAL A 36 4.13 -16.91 7.90
N LEU A 37 4.28 -17.81 8.89
CA LEU A 37 4.40 -17.43 10.31
C LEU A 37 5.66 -16.64 10.60
N ILE A 38 6.73 -16.89 9.85
CA ILE A 38 7.98 -16.13 9.95
C ILE A 38 7.73 -14.66 9.60
N ARG A 39 6.85 -14.37 8.63
CA ARG A 39 6.52 -12.99 8.23
C ARG A 39 5.60 -12.27 9.22
N GLN A 40 4.81 -13.04 9.97
CA GLN A 40 3.85 -12.50 10.95
C GLN A 40 4.47 -12.26 12.33
N TYR A 41 5.72 -12.66 12.53
CA TYR A 41 6.39 -12.62 13.82
C TYR A 41 7.36 -11.45 13.92
N HIS A 42 7.25 -10.69 15.01
CA HIS A 42 8.04 -9.50 15.27
C HIS A 42 8.82 -9.66 16.60
N PRO A 43 10.13 -9.93 16.58
CA PRO A 43 10.93 -10.06 17.80
C PRO A 43 10.84 -8.85 18.73
N GLU A 44 10.75 -7.65 18.17
CA GLU A 44 10.61 -6.37 18.87
C GLU A 44 9.36 -6.28 19.76
N TRP A 45 8.29 -7.00 19.40
CA TRP A 45 7.06 -7.09 20.20
C TRP A 45 7.04 -8.29 21.14
N ASN A 46 8.04 -9.16 21.03
CA ASN A 46 8.16 -10.41 21.77
C ASN A 46 9.46 -10.42 22.61
N HIS A 47 9.79 -9.27 23.22
CA HIS A 47 10.93 -9.09 24.13
C HIS A 47 12.29 -9.50 23.54
N GLY A 48 12.46 -9.33 22.22
CA GLY A 48 13.70 -9.67 21.51
C GLY A 48 13.92 -11.17 21.30
N VAL A 49 12.98 -12.03 21.71
CA VAL A 49 13.04 -13.47 21.45
C VAL A 49 12.75 -13.71 19.97
N VAL A 50 13.65 -14.39 19.26
CA VAL A 50 13.46 -14.74 17.85
C VAL A 50 12.60 -15.99 17.74
N LEU A 51 11.70 -16.07 16.75
CA LEU A 51 10.81 -17.23 16.55
C LEU A 51 11.56 -18.58 16.55
N THR A 52 12.75 -18.61 15.94
CA THR A 52 13.61 -19.81 15.90
C THR A 52 14.21 -20.24 17.24
N GLN A 53 14.00 -19.48 18.32
CA GLN A 53 14.34 -19.84 19.70
C GLN A 53 13.11 -20.38 20.45
N VAL A 54 11.93 -20.38 19.82
CA VAL A 54 10.69 -20.86 20.39
C VAL A 54 10.35 -22.22 19.77
N PRO A 55 10.27 -23.31 20.55
CA PRO A 55 9.77 -24.59 20.04
C PRO A 55 8.32 -24.42 19.54
N PRO A 56 7.90 -25.02 18.41
CA PRO A 56 6.51 -24.92 17.98
C PRO A 56 5.50 -25.45 19.00
N VAL A 57 5.88 -26.39 19.85
CA VAL A 57 5.00 -26.94 20.91
C VAL A 57 4.98 -26.09 22.19
N ALA A 58 5.70 -24.97 22.24
CA ALA A 58 5.77 -24.16 23.44
C ALA A 58 4.42 -23.53 23.78
N GLU A 59 4.01 -23.68 25.04
CA GLU A 59 2.88 -22.94 25.65
C GLU A 59 3.33 -21.52 26.02
N VAL A 60 3.61 -20.70 25.02
CA VAL A 60 4.01 -19.30 25.19
C VAL A 60 3.08 -18.41 24.40
N LEU A 61 2.62 -17.31 25.00
CA LEU A 61 1.84 -16.29 24.34
C LEU A 61 2.77 -15.36 23.56
N LEU A 62 2.57 -15.28 22.26
CA LEU A 62 3.34 -14.44 21.34
C LEU A 62 2.42 -13.45 20.64
N THR A 63 2.96 -12.28 20.33
CA THR A 63 2.29 -11.25 19.53
C THR A 63 2.62 -11.45 18.05
N TRP A 64 1.57 -11.45 17.21
CA TRP A 64 1.62 -11.68 15.77
C TRP A 64 0.96 -10.53 15.01
N GLU A 65 1.35 -10.31 13.76
CA GLU A 65 0.69 -9.43 12.79
C GLU A 65 0.27 -10.24 11.56
N CYS A 66 -1.01 -10.22 11.16
CA CYS A 66 -1.41 -10.89 9.92
C CYS A 66 -1.05 -10.06 8.67
N ASP A 67 -1.15 -10.66 7.47
CA ASP A 67 -0.85 -9.95 6.20
C ASP A 67 -1.77 -8.73 5.93
N VAL A 68 -2.85 -8.56 6.70
CA VAL A 68 -3.80 -7.42 6.63
C VAL A 68 -3.51 -6.36 7.72
N GLY A 69 -2.58 -6.62 8.64
CA GLY A 69 -2.15 -5.68 9.68
C GLY A 69 -2.84 -5.82 11.05
N HIS A 70 -3.67 -6.85 11.24
CA HIS A 70 -4.25 -7.12 12.56
C HIS A 70 -3.18 -7.66 13.51
N VAL A 71 -3.03 -7.02 14.67
CA VAL A 71 -2.13 -7.45 15.74
C VAL A 71 -2.92 -8.27 16.76
N PHE A 72 -2.45 -9.48 17.09
CA PHE A 72 -3.14 -10.38 18.03
C PHE A 72 -2.17 -11.26 18.81
N VAL A 73 -2.63 -11.79 19.95
CA VAL A 73 -1.87 -12.69 20.82
C VAL A 73 -2.37 -14.12 20.66
N ALA A 74 -1.44 -15.05 20.45
CA ALA A 74 -1.74 -16.48 20.34
C ALA A 74 -0.51 -17.33 20.67
N THR A 75 -0.74 -18.56 21.10
CA THR A 75 0.32 -19.56 21.19
C THR A 75 0.78 -20.04 19.81
N PRO A 76 2.02 -20.53 19.67
CA PRO A 76 2.46 -21.27 18.50
C PRO A 76 1.44 -22.32 18.01
N ALA A 77 0.85 -23.09 18.92
CA ALA A 77 -0.09 -24.15 18.58
C ALA A 77 -1.40 -23.59 18.01
N GLU A 78 -1.98 -22.57 18.64
CA GLU A 78 -3.19 -21.89 18.14
C GLU A 78 -2.93 -21.26 16.78
N GLN A 79 -1.79 -20.58 16.61
CA GLN A 79 -1.45 -19.90 15.37
C GLN A 79 -1.22 -20.86 14.19
N ARG A 80 -0.72 -22.06 14.47
CA ARG A 80 -0.62 -23.14 13.47
C ARG A 80 -1.95 -23.87 13.25
N SER A 81 -2.87 -23.78 14.20
CA SER A 81 -4.15 -24.49 14.13
C SER A 81 -5.00 -23.87 13.02
N ARG A 82 -5.55 -24.74 12.16
CA ARG A 82 -6.50 -24.35 11.11
C ARG A 82 -7.91 -24.55 11.64
N PRO A 83 -8.71 -23.52 11.87
CA PRO A 83 -10.13 -23.72 12.12
C PRO A 83 -10.80 -24.14 10.81
N GLY A 84 -11.20 -25.40 10.71
CA GLY A 84 -12.14 -25.88 9.69
C GLY A 84 -11.54 -26.50 8.41
N ARG A 85 -12.42 -27.13 7.63
CA ARG A 85 -12.13 -27.77 6.33
C ARG A 85 -12.10 -26.78 5.16
N GLU A 86 -12.47 -25.52 5.38
CA GLU A 86 -12.54 -24.53 4.31
C GLU A 86 -11.16 -23.99 3.94
N ARG A 87 -10.77 -24.29 2.71
CA ARG A 87 -9.49 -23.92 2.10
C ARG A 87 -9.34 -22.41 1.96
N ARG A 88 -8.93 -21.70 3.00
CA ARG A 88 -8.17 -20.45 2.82
C ARG A 88 -6.69 -20.72 2.99
N ARG A 89 -5.90 -20.19 2.06
CA ARG A 89 -4.43 -20.33 2.00
C ARG A 89 -3.71 -19.40 2.98
N SER A 90 -4.44 -18.60 3.75
CA SER A 90 -3.90 -17.68 4.74
C SER A 90 -3.83 -18.35 6.11
N VAL A 91 -2.72 -18.11 6.81
CA VAL A 91 -2.54 -18.45 8.23
C VAL A 91 -3.67 -17.86 9.07
N TRP A 92 -3.99 -18.52 10.18
CA TRP A 92 -5.05 -18.11 11.09
C TRP A 92 -4.83 -16.71 11.68
N CYS A 93 -5.91 -15.96 11.82
CA CYS A 93 -5.99 -14.69 12.53
C CYS A 93 -7.42 -14.59 13.05
N PRO A 94 -7.67 -14.35 14.35
CA PRO A 94 -9.01 -14.36 14.92
C PRO A 94 -9.91 -13.28 14.29
N GLU A 95 -9.36 -12.10 14.03
CA GLU A 95 -10.09 -10.98 13.41
C GLU A 95 -10.44 -11.28 11.95
N CYS A 96 -9.47 -11.73 11.15
CA CYS A 96 -9.73 -12.12 9.77
C CYS A 96 -10.70 -13.32 9.69
N ALA A 97 -10.71 -14.22 10.67
CA ALA A 97 -11.63 -15.35 10.70
C ALA A 97 -13.09 -14.90 10.90
N VAL A 98 -13.32 -13.90 11.75
CA VAL A 98 -14.64 -13.28 11.93
C VAL A 98 -15.08 -12.58 10.63
N GLN A 99 -14.21 -11.77 10.05
CA GLN A 99 -14.48 -11.04 8.80
C GLN A 99 -14.67 -11.97 7.58
N ALA A 100 -14.04 -13.15 7.59
CA ALA A 100 -14.08 -14.10 6.48
C ALA A 100 -15.26 -15.07 6.50
N GLN A 101 -16.12 -15.02 7.53
CA GLN A 101 -17.34 -15.83 7.56
C GLN A 101 -18.17 -15.54 6.31
N PRO A 102 -18.51 -16.56 5.50
CA PRO A 102 -19.24 -16.34 4.25
C PRO A 102 -20.61 -15.74 4.59
N GLN A 103 -20.73 -14.43 4.39
CA GLN A 103 -22.02 -13.76 4.42
C GLN A 103 -22.88 -14.37 3.32
N ARG A 104 -24.08 -14.83 3.68
CA ARG A 104 -25.04 -15.28 2.68
C ARG A 104 -25.43 -14.05 1.87
N TRP A 105 -25.05 -14.05 0.59
CA TRP A 105 -25.48 -13.01 -0.33
C TRP A 105 -27.01 -13.01 -0.39
N PRO A 106 -27.65 -11.83 -0.44
CA PRO A 106 -29.09 -11.77 -0.62
C PRO A 106 -29.46 -12.46 -1.95
N VAL A 107 -30.59 -13.16 -1.93
CA VAL A 107 -31.23 -13.61 -3.16
C VAL A 107 -31.84 -12.37 -3.80
N LEU A 108 -31.48 -12.08 -5.04
CA LEU A 108 -32.10 -10.97 -5.75
C LEU A 108 -33.58 -11.30 -6.03
N PRO A 109 -34.51 -10.36 -5.83
CA PRO A 109 -35.91 -10.52 -6.25
C PRO A 109 -36.05 -10.83 -7.74
N GLU A 110 -37.16 -11.46 -8.13
CA GLU A 110 -37.46 -11.76 -9.54
C GLU A 110 -37.62 -10.49 -10.38
N ASP A 111 -38.04 -9.39 -9.77
CA ASP A 111 -38.24 -8.07 -10.38
C ASP A 111 -36.98 -7.17 -10.31
N TRP A 112 -35.79 -7.76 -10.16
CA TRP A 112 -34.53 -7.00 -10.22
C TRP A 112 -34.37 -6.30 -11.58
N PRO A 113 -34.14 -4.97 -11.63
CA PRO A 113 -34.14 -4.24 -12.90
C PRO A 113 -33.05 -4.70 -13.87
N GLU A 114 -33.40 -4.94 -15.14
CA GLU A 114 -32.47 -5.41 -16.18
C GLU A 114 -31.26 -4.49 -16.40
N GLY A 115 -31.43 -3.19 -16.16
CA GLY A 115 -30.37 -2.19 -16.29
C GLY A 115 -29.39 -2.12 -15.09
N VAL A 116 -29.68 -2.82 -14.00
CA VAL A 116 -28.83 -2.80 -12.80
C VAL A 116 -27.97 -4.08 -12.78
N PRO A 117 -26.62 -3.96 -12.86
CA PRO A 117 -25.75 -5.12 -12.88
C PRO A 117 -25.99 -6.03 -11.69
N VAL A 118 -26.23 -7.31 -11.96
CA VAL A 118 -26.28 -8.32 -10.90
C VAL A 118 -24.88 -8.49 -10.29
N PRO A 119 -24.75 -8.66 -8.96
CA PRO A 119 -23.45 -8.82 -8.34
C PRO A 119 -22.68 -9.98 -8.96
N GLN A 120 -21.47 -9.70 -9.46
CA GLN A 120 -20.60 -10.72 -10.02
C GLN A 120 -20.18 -11.69 -8.91
N ARG A 121 -20.85 -12.85 -8.85
CA ARG A 121 -20.41 -13.94 -8.00
C ARG A 121 -19.13 -14.50 -8.60
N VAL A 122 -18.04 -14.50 -7.84
CA VAL A 122 -16.87 -15.32 -8.17
C VAL A 122 -17.30 -16.78 -8.02
N VAL A 123 -17.84 -17.36 -9.10
CA VAL A 123 -18.10 -18.78 -9.17
C VAL A 123 -16.73 -19.44 -9.17
N ARG A 124 -16.33 -20.00 -8.03
CA ARG A 124 -15.20 -20.92 -8.00
C ARG A 124 -15.61 -22.10 -8.87
N VAL A 125 -15.11 -22.14 -10.10
CA VAL A 125 -15.24 -23.33 -10.94
C VAL A 125 -14.62 -24.48 -10.13
N ALA A 126 -15.46 -25.38 -9.64
CA ALA A 126 -15.01 -26.59 -8.97
C ALA A 126 -14.40 -27.49 -10.04
N GLY A 127 -13.12 -27.28 -10.31
CA GLY A 127 -12.35 -28.02 -11.29
C GLY A 127 -10.90 -27.60 -11.19
N ARG A 128 -10.00 -28.56 -11.05
CA ARG A 128 -8.56 -28.33 -11.10
C ARG A 128 -8.24 -27.86 -12.52
N GLN A 129 -8.27 -26.55 -12.78
CA GLN A 129 -7.70 -26.00 -13.99
C GLN A 129 -6.18 -26.08 -13.83
N THR A 130 -5.61 -27.24 -14.18
CA THR A 130 -4.21 -27.27 -14.61
C THR A 130 -4.13 -26.39 -15.84
N LEU A 131 -3.34 -25.32 -15.75
CA LEU A 131 -2.95 -24.55 -16.93
C LEU A 131 -2.50 -25.54 -18.02
N PRO A 132 -2.98 -25.40 -19.27
CA PRO A 132 -2.47 -26.23 -20.35
C PRO A 132 -0.95 -26.04 -20.43
N ALA A 133 -0.22 -27.17 -20.46
CA ALA A 133 1.22 -27.16 -20.65
C ALA A 133 1.55 -26.37 -21.92
N ALA A 134 2.46 -25.41 -21.82
CA ALA A 134 2.96 -24.70 -23.00
C ALA A 134 3.49 -25.74 -24.00
N PRO A 135 3.15 -25.65 -25.30
CA PRO A 135 3.70 -26.55 -26.29
C PRO A 135 5.21 -26.37 -26.34
N ALA A 136 5.93 -27.47 -26.13
CA ALA A 136 7.38 -27.54 -26.29
C ALA A 136 7.73 -27.24 -27.75
N ARG A 137 8.07 -25.98 -28.05
CA ARG A 137 8.75 -25.63 -29.29
C ARG A 137 10.20 -26.05 -29.14
N GLY A 138 10.57 -27.08 -29.91
CA GLY A 138 11.92 -27.60 -30.01
C GLY A 138 12.92 -26.50 -30.31
N VAL A 139 14.03 -26.52 -29.58
CA VAL A 139 15.20 -25.69 -29.85
C VAL A 139 15.96 -26.40 -30.99
N PRO A 140 16.15 -25.77 -32.17
CA PRO A 140 17.11 -26.29 -33.11
C PRO A 140 18.52 -25.90 -32.65
N ALA A 141 19.35 -26.92 -32.47
CA ALA A 141 20.79 -26.78 -32.41
C ALA A 141 21.30 -26.26 -33.76
N GLY A 142 22.14 -25.23 -33.73
CA GLY A 142 22.74 -24.68 -34.95
C GLY A 142 23.60 -23.46 -34.65
N ALA A 143 24.89 -23.69 -34.51
CA ALA A 143 25.91 -22.68 -34.30
C ALA A 143 26.06 -21.74 -35.51
N VAL A 144 26.44 -20.48 -35.26
CA VAL A 144 27.59 -19.84 -35.94
C VAL A 144 28.11 -18.68 -35.10
N ALA A 145 29.43 -18.63 -34.97
CA ALA A 145 30.21 -17.62 -34.30
C ALA A 145 30.58 -16.48 -35.26
N SER A 146 30.80 -15.26 -34.75
CA SER A 146 32.04 -14.51 -35.00
C SER A 146 32.17 -13.24 -34.13
N SER A 147 33.20 -13.24 -33.28
CA SER A 147 34.29 -12.25 -33.10
C SER A 147 34.20 -10.90 -33.85
N ARG A 148 34.65 -9.70 -33.42
CA ARG A 148 35.58 -9.09 -32.43
C ARG A 148 35.10 -7.62 -32.29
N ALA A 149 35.35 -6.85 -31.24
CA ALA A 149 36.63 -6.17 -31.03
C ALA A 149 36.69 -5.46 -29.65
N ARG A 150 37.92 -5.40 -29.15
CA ARG A 150 38.35 -4.82 -27.86
C ARG A 150 38.48 -3.30 -27.96
N SER A 151 38.15 -2.58 -26.89
CA SER A 151 38.88 -1.36 -26.53
C SER A 151 38.72 -1.00 -25.05
N ARG A 152 39.84 -1.21 -24.34
CA ARG A 152 40.43 -0.44 -23.23
C ARG A 152 39.59 -0.13 -21.97
N ARG A 153 39.98 -0.79 -20.88
CA ARG A 153 39.88 -0.29 -19.50
C ARG A 153 40.80 0.91 -19.28
N PRO A 154 40.47 1.80 -18.33
CA PRO A 154 41.43 2.30 -17.36
C PRO A 154 41.22 1.61 -16.00
N ASP A 155 42.34 1.25 -15.40
CA ASP A 155 42.46 0.81 -14.01
C ASP A 155 42.28 2.01 -13.07
N ALA A 156 41.53 1.84 -11.99
CA ALA A 156 41.71 2.59 -10.76
C ALA A 156 41.05 1.80 -9.63
N GLY A 157 41.87 0.98 -8.96
CA GLY A 157 41.52 0.29 -7.73
C GLY A 157 41.18 1.29 -6.62
N ALA A 158 39.92 1.33 -6.25
CA ALA A 158 39.47 1.61 -4.91
C ALA A 158 38.12 0.88 -4.73
N PRO A 159 37.96 -0.01 -3.73
CA PRO A 159 36.65 -0.57 -3.47
C PRO A 159 35.75 0.57 -3.00
N ARG A 160 34.78 0.98 -3.82
CA ARG A 160 33.69 1.83 -3.34
C ARG A 160 32.97 1.04 -2.27
N ARG A 161 33.25 1.40 -1.01
CA ARG A 161 32.55 0.92 0.17
C ARG A 161 31.05 1.09 -0.14
N PRO A 162 30.23 0.03 -0.11
CA PRO A 162 28.80 0.21 -0.27
C PRO A 162 28.37 1.13 0.87
N THR A 163 27.94 2.34 0.53
CA THR A 163 27.31 3.23 1.49
C THR A 163 26.13 2.47 2.05
N GLN A 164 26.23 2.03 3.30
CA GLN A 164 25.09 1.44 3.99
C GLN A 164 23.93 2.44 3.89
N PRO A 165 22.75 2.02 3.41
CA PRO A 165 21.60 2.90 3.44
C PRO A 165 21.37 3.26 4.91
N VAL A 166 21.50 4.55 5.23
CA VAL A 166 21.06 5.07 6.53
C VAL A 166 19.61 4.65 6.67
N PRO A 167 19.22 3.95 7.75
CA PRO A 167 17.83 3.57 7.94
C PRO A 167 17.00 4.86 7.97
N ARG A 168 16.17 5.05 6.94
CA ARG A 168 15.28 6.19 6.86
C ARG A 168 14.21 6.01 7.93
N THR A 169 14.28 6.83 8.96
CA THR A 169 13.29 6.82 10.04
C THR A 169 11.98 7.38 9.49
N ILE A 170 10.95 6.54 9.45
CA ILE A 170 9.60 6.95 9.05
C ILE A 170 9.05 7.89 10.13
N CYS A 171 8.42 8.99 9.71
CA CYS A 171 7.78 9.95 10.60
C CYS A 171 6.70 9.27 11.45
N ALA A 172 6.82 9.37 12.78
CA ALA A 172 5.88 8.78 13.73
C ALA A 172 4.63 9.65 14.00
N LYS A 173 4.54 10.84 13.39
CA LYS A 173 3.44 11.80 13.62
C LYS A 173 2.18 11.49 12.82
N THR A 174 2.29 10.67 11.77
CA THR A 174 1.12 10.26 11.00
C THR A 174 0.23 9.37 11.88
N PRO A 175 -1.05 9.72 12.10
CA PRO A 175 -1.96 8.92 12.90
C PRO A 175 -2.20 7.54 12.28
N ARG A 176 -2.54 6.55 13.12
CA ARG A 176 -2.91 5.21 12.66
C ARG A 176 -4.32 5.23 12.08
N LEU A 177 -4.42 5.56 10.80
CA LEU A 177 -5.66 5.57 10.04
C LEU A 177 -5.71 4.41 9.02
N PRO A 178 -6.91 3.99 8.59
CA PRO A 178 -7.09 3.04 7.49
C PRO A 178 -6.43 3.52 6.19
N SER A 179 -6.08 2.57 5.32
CA SER A 179 -5.52 2.87 4.00
C SER A 179 -6.46 3.77 3.20
N GLY A 180 -5.90 4.83 2.61
CA GLY A 180 -6.64 5.81 1.83
C GLY A 180 -7.46 6.79 2.66
N GLU A 181 -7.49 6.72 3.98
CA GLU A 181 -8.22 7.71 4.79
C GLU A 181 -7.62 9.11 4.62
N SER A 182 -8.47 10.11 4.37
CA SER A 182 -8.05 11.53 4.32
C SER A 182 -8.19 12.18 5.69
N PHE A 183 -7.27 13.09 6.03
CA PHE A 183 -7.23 13.75 7.33
C PHE A 183 -6.46 15.07 7.26
N THR A 184 -6.53 15.86 8.32
CA THR A 184 -5.67 17.05 8.50
C THR A 184 -4.34 16.62 9.12
N SER A 185 -3.25 16.69 8.36
CA SER A 185 -1.91 16.32 8.83
C SER A 185 -1.20 17.47 9.53
N VAL A 186 -0.51 17.14 10.63
CA VAL A 186 0.44 18.02 11.33
C VAL A 186 1.80 18.15 10.61
N CYS A 187 2.06 17.28 9.63
CA CYS A 187 3.30 17.27 8.84
C CYS A 187 3.13 17.89 7.47
N ALA A 188 1.88 18.09 7.01
CA ALA A 188 1.62 18.72 5.74
C ALA A 188 2.27 20.11 5.71
N PRO A 189 2.97 20.47 4.61
CA PRO A 189 3.44 21.83 4.40
C PRO A 189 2.28 22.81 4.56
N ALA A 190 2.55 24.00 5.08
CA ALA A 190 1.56 25.08 5.03
C ALA A 190 1.17 25.30 3.56
N THR A 191 -0.14 25.42 3.28
CA THR A 191 -0.67 25.73 1.93
C THR A 191 0.06 26.96 1.40
N ALA A 192 0.92 26.75 0.41
CA ALA A 192 2.07 27.63 0.18
C ALA A 192 1.81 28.68 -0.90
N SER A 193 0.75 28.52 -1.71
CA SER A 193 0.49 29.42 -2.84
C SER A 193 -0.88 30.11 -2.76
N ALA A 194 -0.92 31.37 -3.20
CA ALA A 194 -2.17 32.11 -3.41
C ALA A 194 -3.09 31.40 -4.42
N VAL A 195 -2.50 30.63 -5.34
CA VAL A 195 -3.22 29.88 -6.38
C VAL A 195 -3.99 28.69 -5.79
N GLU A 196 -3.40 27.95 -4.84
CA GLU A 196 -4.13 26.91 -4.10
C GLU A 196 -5.34 27.49 -3.35
N ALA A 197 -5.18 28.68 -2.75
CA ALA A 197 -6.26 29.36 -2.05
C ALA A 197 -7.36 29.81 -3.01
N GLU A 198 -7.00 30.37 -4.17
CA GLU A 198 -7.94 30.77 -5.23
C GLU A 198 -8.71 29.57 -5.78
N LEU A 199 -8.02 28.45 -6.07
CA LEU A 199 -8.67 27.22 -6.54
C LEU A 199 -9.64 26.65 -5.48
N ARG A 200 -9.23 26.64 -4.20
CA ARG A 200 -10.09 26.20 -3.09
C ARG A 200 -11.32 27.10 -2.98
N ALA A 201 -11.16 28.43 -3.03
CA ALA A 201 -12.27 29.37 -2.97
C ALA A 201 -13.26 29.16 -4.12
N ALA A 202 -12.76 29.05 -5.36
CA ALA A 202 -13.60 28.85 -6.54
C ALA A 202 -14.37 27.52 -6.51
N LEU A 203 -13.79 26.46 -5.92
CA LEU A 203 -14.49 25.19 -5.70
C LEU A 203 -15.53 25.30 -4.58
N SER A 204 -15.20 25.96 -3.46
CA SER A 204 -16.12 26.17 -2.33
C SER A 204 -17.34 27.03 -2.69
N GLU A 205 -17.20 27.96 -3.64
CA GLU A 205 -18.31 28.76 -4.17
C GLU A 205 -19.30 27.92 -4.97
N ARG A 206 -18.85 26.81 -5.58
CA ARG A 206 -19.67 25.96 -6.45
C ARG A 206 -20.17 24.69 -5.76
N PHE A 207 -19.44 24.21 -4.75
CA PHE A 207 -19.70 22.92 -4.13
C PHE A 207 -19.64 22.96 -2.59
N GLU A 208 -20.40 22.06 -1.97
CA GLU A 208 -20.42 21.80 -0.53
C GLU A 208 -19.52 20.61 -0.16
N PHE A 209 -18.26 20.61 -0.64
CA PHE A 209 -17.27 19.60 -0.27
C PHE A 209 -16.51 19.96 1.02
N THR A 210 -15.86 18.96 1.60
CA THR A 210 -14.91 19.12 2.70
C THR A 210 -13.54 19.56 2.17
N PHE A 211 -13.02 20.68 2.67
CA PHE A 211 -11.75 21.29 2.19
C PHE A 211 -10.66 21.48 3.27
N ASP A 212 -10.89 21.01 4.49
CA ASP A 212 -9.98 21.13 5.65
C ASP A 212 -8.99 19.96 5.78
N HIS A 213 -9.15 18.93 4.94
CA HIS A 213 -8.21 17.82 4.84
C HIS A 213 -6.97 18.18 4.02
N SER A 214 -5.80 17.76 4.50
CA SER A 214 -4.50 18.10 3.89
C SER A 214 -3.61 16.88 3.58
N ALA A 215 -4.03 15.68 3.97
CA ALA A 215 -3.29 14.46 3.72
C ALA A 215 -4.17 13.24 3.41
N ILE A 216 -3.57 12.27 2.71
CA ILE A 216 -4.14 10.94 2.44
C ILE A 216 -3.19 9.88 2.99
N ARG A 217 -3.70 8.92 3.77
CA ARG A 217 -2.93 7.81 4.33
C ARG A 217 -2.52 6.79 3.24
N LEU A 218 -1.23 6.49 3.12
CA LEU A 218 -0.68 5.58 2.09
C LEU A 218 -0.25 4.22 2.65
N ASP A 219 -0.42 3.10 1.93
CA ASP A 219 0.07 1.80 2.40
C ASP A 219 1.58 1.70 2.57
N ARG A 220 2.32 2.44 1.74
CA ARG A 220 3.79 2.41 1.71
C ARG A 220 4.36 3.80 1.97
N PRO A 221 5.55 3.88 2.57
CA PRO A 221 6.24 5.15 2.72
C PRO A 221 6.47 5.82 1.36
N PHE A 222 6.14 7.10 1.28
CA PHE A 222 6.53 8.01 0.22
C PHE A 222 7.53 9.02 0.82
N PHE A 223 8.80 8.86 0.47
CA PHE A 223 9.92 9.46 1.22
C PHE A 223 9.89 9.00 2.69
N ASP A 224 9.89 9.93 3.63
CA ASP A 224 9.98 9.63 5.07
C ASP A 224 8.59 9.65 5.75
N HIS A 225 7.51 9.70 4.96
CA HIS A 225 6.14 9.77 5.44
C HIS A 225 5.28 8.64 4.88
N VAL A 226 4.23 8.24 5.59
CA VAL A 226 3.22 7.26 5.12
C VAL A 226 1.90 7.97 4.77
N GLU A 227 2.03 9.19 4.28
CA GLU A 227 0.97 10.09 3.85
C GLU A 227 1.40 10.85 2.60
N ALA A 228 0.43 11.20 1.75
CA ALA A 228 0.60 12.12 0.62
C ALA A 228 -0.08 13.45 0.92
N TRP A 229 0.46 14.55 0.40
CA TRP A 229 -0.08 15.90 0.53
C TRP A 229 -0.43 16.48 -0.85
N PRO A 230 -1.64 16.25 -1.36
CA PRO A 230 -2.18 16.99 -2.51
C PRO A 230 -2.50 18.44 -2.15
N ASP A 231 -2.58 19.29 -3.17
CA ASP A 231 -2.93 20.70 -2.99
C ASP A 231 -4.38 20.89 -2.53
N ILE A 232 -5.29 20.08 -3.09
CA ILE A 232 -6.68 20.00 -2.67
C ILE A 232 -7.10 18.53 -2.60
N ILE A 233 -7.83 18.19 -1.55
CA ILE A 233 -8.43 16.89 -1.33
C ILE A 233 -9.94 17.07 -1.38
N LEU A 234 -10.64 16.22 -2.15
CA LEU A 234 -12.09 16.12 -2.17
C LEU A 234 -12.48 14.73 -1.62
N PRO A 235 -12.67 14.58 -0.29
CA PRO A 235 -12.93 13.30 0.34
C PRO A 235 -14.16 12.57 -0.20
N GLU A 236 -15.24 13.31 -0.45
CA GLU A 236 -16.53 12.79 -0.92
C GLU A 236 -16.38 12.11 -2.29
N LEU A 237 -15.52 12.69 -3.14
CA LEU A 237 -15.23 12.16 -4.45
C LEU A 237 -14.04 11.20 -4.44
N ARG A 238 -13.26 11.06 -3.37
CA ARG A 238 -11.97 10.37 -3.38
C ARG A 238 -11.08 10.86 -4.55
N VAL A 239 -11.03 12.18 -4.75
CA VAL A 239 -10.19 12.82 -5.77
C VAL A 239 -9.19 13.74 -5.10
N ALA A 240 -7.92 13.61 -5.48
CA ALA A 240 -6.84 14.51 -5.12
C ALA A 240 -6.52 15.41 -6.32
N ILE A 241 -6.39 16.72 -6.08
CA ILE A 241 -6.04 17.69 -7.11
C ILE A 241 -4.65 18.26 -6.81
N GLU A 242 -3.82 18.32 -7.84
CA GLU A 242 -2.51 18.97 -7.80
C GLU A 242 -2.51 20.14 -8.79
N TYR A 243 -1.94 21.28 -8.42
CA TYR A 243 -1.68 22.40 -9.28
C TYR A 243 -0.18 22.48 -9.55
N ASP A 244 0.22 22.05 -10.74
CA ASP A 244 1.63 22.05 -11.13
C ASP A 244 1.94 23.29 -11.98
N SER A 245 2.98 24.01 -11.58
CA SER A 245 3.58 25.08 -12.39
C SER A 245 5.05 24.80 -12.65
N THR A 246 5.63 25.36 -13.70
CA THR A 246 7.08 25.19 -13.98
C THR A 246 7.98 25.84 -12.92
N GLY A 247 7.41 26.55 -11.94
CA GLY A 247 8.11 27.30 -10.91
C GLY A 247 8.88 28.50 -11.45
N ARG A 248 9.52 29.27 -10.56
CA ARG A 248 10.32 30.46 -10.94
C ARG A 248 11.55 30.14 -11.79
N HIS A 249 12.05 28.90 -11.74
CA HIS A 249 13.27 28.47 -12.41
C HIS A 249 13.03 27.48 -13.56
N GLY A 250 11.78 27.15 -13.90
CA GLY A 250 11.45 26.30 -15.06
C GLY A 250 11.81 24.80 -14.93
N LEU A 251 12.18 24.34 -13.73
CA LEU A 251 12.69 22.98 -13.48
C LEU A 251 11.76 22.15 -12.60
N GLU A 252 10.63 22.71 -12.16
CA GLU A 252 9.62 21.96 -11.40
C GLU A 252 8.84 21.06 -12.37
N HIS A 253 8.58 19.82 -11.95
CA HIS A 253 7.83 18.80 -12.71
C HIS A 253 8.38 18.37 -14.08
N VAL A 254 9.68 18.60 -14.33
CA VAL A 254 10.40 18.11 -15.52
C VAL A 254 11.45 17.06 -15.12
N GLY A 255 11.66 16.04 -15.97
CA GLY A 255 12.72 15.04 -15.78
C GLY A 255 12.56 14.21 -14.49
N PRO A 256 13.58 14.09 -13.61
CA PRO A 256 13.51 13.29 -12.39
C PRO A 256 12.38 13.67 -11.41
N ARG A 257 11.94 14.95 -11.44
CA ARG A 257 10.78 15.39 -10.65
C ARG A 257 9.47 14.84 -11.19
N GLN A 258 9.33 14.76 -12.52
CA GLN A 258 8.19 14.09 -13.17
C GLN A 258 8.08 12.61 -12.80
N GLU A 259 9.21 11.91 -12.63
CA GLU A 259 9.20 10.51 -12.18
C GLU A 259 8.72 10.38 -10.72
N THR A 260 9.09 11.35 -9.89
CA THR A 260 8.62 11.44 -8.50
C THR A 260 7.12 11.70 -8.45
N ASP A 261 6.62 12.60 -9.29
CA ASP A 261 5.20 12.90 -9.46
C ASP A 261 4.42 11.65 -9.86
N ARG A 262 4.87 10.92 -10.88
CA ARG A 262 4.27 9.63 -11.27
C ARG A 262 4.32 8.57 -10.16
N ARG A 263 5.31 8.62 -9.28
CA ARG A 263 5.38 7.73 -8.10
C ARG A 263 4.36 8.14 -7.04
N LYS A 264 4.18 9.44 -6.80
CA LYS A 264 3.15 9.98 -5.89
C LYS A 264 1.77 9.57 -6.38
N ASP A 265 1.49 9.80 -7.67
CA ASP A 265 0.21 9.46 -8.30
C ASP A 265 -0.13 7.98 -8.17
N ARG A 266 0.86 7.09 -8.43
CA ARG A 266 0.65 5.64 -8.26
C ARG A 266 0.42 5.24 -6.80
N ALA A 267 1.06 5.92 -5.85
CA ALA A 267 0.85 5.63 -4.43
C ALA A 267 -0.55 6.06 -3.98
N VAL A 268 -1.00 7.24 -4.40
CA VAL A 268 -2.36 7.77 -4.11
C VAL A 268 -3.43 6.91 -4.79
N ARG A 269 -3.26 6.57 -6.07
CA ARG A 269 -4.16 5.64 -6.77
C ARG A 269 -4.19 4.24 -6.16
N GLY A 270 -3.05 3.78 -5.65
CA GLY A 270 -2.93 2.48 -4.98
C GLY A 270 -3.82 2.34 -3.74
N VAL A 271 -4.22 3.46 -3.12
CA VAL A 271 -5.10 3.50 -1.94
C VAL A 271 -6.52 3.99 -2.26
N GLY A 272 -6.94 3.87 -3.53
CA GLY A 272 -8.34 4.06 -3.93
C GLY A 272 -8.74 5.51 -4.27
N TRP A 273 -7.77 6.39 -4.49
CA TRP A 273 -8.03 7.77 -4.92
C TRP A 273 -7.78 7.95 -6.41
N GLU A 274 -8.43 8.93 -7.03
CA GLU A 274 -8.03 9.43 -8.35
C GLU A 274 -7.21 10.71 -8.20
N VAL A 275 -6.30 10.98 -9.13
CA VAL A 275 -5.46 12.19 -9.14
C VAL A 275 -5.73 12.98 -10.41
N VAL A 276 -6.06 14.26 -10.25
CA VAL A 276 -6.25 15.22 -11.34
C VAL A 276 -5.19 16.31 -11.21
N ARG A 277 -4.30 16.45 -12.20
CA ARG A 277 -3.32 17.53 -12.20
C ARG A 277 -3.75 18.68 -13.09
N ILE A 278 -3.72 19.90 -12.57
CA ILE A 278 -3.84 21.15 -13.32
C ILE A 278 -2.43 21.57 -13.71
N ARG A 279 -2.07 21.34 -14.97
CA ARG A 279 -0.72 21.49 -15.51
C ARG A 279 -0.62 22.84 -16.23
N THR A 280 0.24 23.72 -15.73
CA THR A 280 0.48 25.06 -16.33
C THR A 280 1.85 25.18 -16.97
N GLY A 281 2.07 26.23 -17.77
CA GLY A 281 3.39 26.51 -18.35
C GLY A 281 3.87 25.51 -19.41
N ARG A 282 2.94 24.93 -20.20
CA ARG A 282 3.19 23.89 -21.22
C ARG A 282 3.72 22.56 -20.66
N LEU A 283 3.48 22.29 -19.38
CA LEU A 283 3.70 20.98 -18.81
C LEU A 283 2.75 19.97 -19.46
N PRO A 284 3.25 18.83 -19.98
CA PRO A 284 2.39 17.81 -20.55
C PRO A 284 1.59 17.09 -19.47
N ALA A 285 0.41 16.61 -19.83
CA ALA A 285 -0.40 15.69 -19.04
C ALA A 285 0.38 14.42 -18.66
N LEU A 286 0.16 13.94 -17.44
CA LEU A 286 0.70 12.69 -16.90
C LEU A 286 -0.35 11.59 -16.80
N GLY A 287 -1.61 11.97 -16.59
CA GLY A 287 -2.79 11.10 -16.54
C GLY A 287 -3.88 11.51 -17.53
N PRO A 288 -4.89 10.64 -17.73
CA PRO A 288 -5.97 10.86 -18.69
C PRO A 288 -6.90 12.03 -18.31
N TYR A 289 -6.95 12.38 -17.03
CA TYR A 289 -7.83 13.41 -16.48
C TYR A 289 -7.12 14.73 -16.21
N ASP A 290 -5.83 14.85 -16.57
CA ASP A 290 -5.07 16.06 -16.31
C ASP A 290 -5.51 17.22 -17.21
N LEU A 291 -5.51 18.42 -16.65
CA LEU A 291 -5.92 19.64 -17.33
C LEU A 291 -4.70 20.48 -17.71
N GLU A 292 -4.41 20.55 -19.01
CA GLU A 292 -3.44 21.50 -19.54
C GLU A 292 -4.11 22.88 -19.69
N VAL A 293 -3.66 23.86 -18.91
CA VAL A 293 -4.24 25.22 -18.85
C VAL A 293 -3.16 26.29 -18.68
N SER A 294 -3.50 27.55 -18.97
CA SER A 294 -2.61 28.69 -18.72
C SER A 294 -2.59 29.16 -17.27
N GLY A 295 -3.62 28.82 -16.49
CA GLY A 295 -3.80 29.26 -15.11
C GLY A 295 -5.20 28.95 -14.58
N ILE A 296 -5.49 29.41 -13.36
CA ILE A 296 -6.85 29.35 -12.79
C ILE A 296 -7.72 30.41 -13.45
N SER A 297 -8.93 30.01 -13.85
CA SER A 297 -9.93 30.85 -14.50
C SER A 297 -11.30 30.18 -14.39
N GLY A 298 -12.40 30.90 -14.62
CA GLY A 298 -13.74 30.31 -14.63
C GLY A 298 -13.87 29.10 -15.56
N ARG A 299 -13.25 29.16 -16.74
CA ARG A 299 -13.19 28.04 -17.70
C ARG A 299 -12.38 26.86 -17.18
N THR A 300 -11.30 27.11 -16.45
CA THR A 300 -10.50 26.05 -15.79
C THR A 300 -11.35 25.30 -14.78
N ILE A 301 -12.14 26.03 -13.98
CA ILE A 301 -13.04 25.43 -12.97
C ILE A 301 -14.17 24.65 -13.64
N GLU A 302 -14.76 25.14 -14.74
CA GLU A 302 -15.75 24.39 -15.53
C GLU A 302 -15.19 23.06 -16.06
N ARG A 303 -14.00 23.10 -16.68
CA ARG A 303 -13.33 21.88 -17.16
C ARG A 303 -13.02 20.91 -16.03
N LEU A 304 -12.62 21.41 -14.86
CA LEU A 304 -12.39 20.59 -13.67
C LEU A 304 -13.69 19.95 -13.20
N THR A 305 -14.79 20.71 -13.12
CA THR A 305 -16.11 20.17 -12.79
C THR A 305 -16.51 19.05 -13.75
N ASP A 306 -16.38 19.24 -15.05
CA ASP A 306 -16.72 18.20 -16.03
C ASP A 306 -15.83 16.96 -15.89
N THR A 307 -14.55 17.15 -15.58
CA THR A 307 -13.62 16.05 -15.28
C THR A 307 -14.04 15.28 -14.03
N LEU A 308 -14.46 15.97 -12.96
CA LEU A 308 -14.98 15.32 -11.76
C LEU A 308 -16.23 14.48 -12.08
N ARG A 309 -17.13 15.02 -12.93
CA ARG A 309 -18.33 14.31 -13.40
C ARG A 309 -17.98 13.10 -14.26
N GLU A 310 -16.92 13.16 -15.06
CA GLU A 310 -16.43 12.00 -15.81
C GLU A 310 -15.88 10.91 -14.87
N ILE A 311 -15.15 11.29 -13.83
CA ILE A 311 -14.51 10.36 -12.88
C ILE A 311 -15.52 9.67 -11.95
N ARG A 312 -16.55 10.39 -11.48
CA ARG A 312 -17.50 9.90 -10.45
C ARG A 312 -18.96 9.82 -10.88
N GLY A 313 -19.30 10.35 -12.05
CA GLY A 313 -20.66 10.46 -12.55
C GLY A 313 -21.27 11.82 -12.17
N ALA A 314 -21.99 12.42 -13.13
CA ALA A 314 -22.59 13.74 -12.97
C ALA A 314 -23.54 13.83 -11.78
N LEU A 315 -24.45 12.85 -11.64
CA LEU A 315 -25.42 12.82 -10.53
C LEU A 315 -24.76 12.87 -9.15
N PHE A 316 -23.61 12.21 -8.98
CA PHE A 316 -22.92 12.17 -7.69
C PHE A 316 -22.20 13.48 -7.39
N VAL A 317 -21.57 14.09 -8.39
CA VAL A 317 -20.88 15.39 -8.24
C VAL A 317 -21.89 16.53 -8.04
N ASP A 318 -22.96 16.53 -8.83
CA ASP A 318 -23.98 17.59 -8.81
C ASP A 318 -24.82 17.56 -7.52
N ALA A 319 -24.87 16.43 -6.81
CA ALA A 319 -25.48 16.33 -5.48
C ALA A 319 -24.80 17.22 -4.43
N TYR A 320 -23.56 17.64 -4.67
CA TYR A 320 -22.81 18.56 -3.82
C TYR A 320 -22.77 19.99 -4.38
N ALA A 321 -23.45 20.28 -5.50
CA ALA A 321 -23.49 21.63 -6.05
C ALA A 321 -24.29 22.58 -5.13
N ARG A 322 -23.86 23.85 -5.07
CA ARG A 322 -24.58 24.95 -4.41
C ARG A 322 -25.61 25.60 -5.33
#